data_AF-A0A962FA65-F1
#
_entry.id   AF-A0A962FA65-F1
#
_cell.length_a   1.000
_cell.length_b   1.000
_cell.length_c   1.000
_cell.angle_alpha   90.00
_cell.angle_beta   90.00
_cell.angle_gamma   90.00
#
_symmetry.space_group_name_H-M   'P 1'
#
loop_
_entity.id
_entity.type
_entity.pdbx_description
1 polymer ?
#
loop_
_entity_poly.entity_id
_entity_poly.type
_entity_poly.pdbx_seq_one_letter_code
_entity_poly.pdbx_strand_id
1 'polypeptide(L)' 'MTCGGCARSVEKIIQKQDAASKVSVDLATGRVEAETSADPAAIAAALTAAGFPTKQAAA' A
#
# COMPACT_ATOMS: atom_id res chain seq x y z
N MET A 1 -15.61 -12.26 2.38
CA MET A 1 -16.01 -10.91 1.95
C MET A 1 -14.94 -9.90 2.37
N THR A 2 -14.14 -9.29 1.51
CA THR A 2 -13.24 -9.91 0.51
C THR A 2 -11.91 -9.16 0.64
N CYS A 3 -10.98 -9.70 1.41
CA CYS A 3 -9.65 -9.13 1.65
C CYS A 3 -8.92 -8.74 0.34
N GLY A 4 -9.19 -9.45 -0.77
CA GLY A 4 -8.62 -9.15 -2.08
C GLY A 4 -9.04 -7.83 -2.73
N GLY A 5 -10.17 -7.23 -2.34
CA GLY A 5 -10.60 -5.92 -2.85
C GLY A 5 -9.78 -4.77 -2.25
N CYS A 6 -9.47 -4.88 -0.96
CA CYS A 6 -8.62 -3.92 -0.25
C CYS A 6 -7.20 -3.92 -0.81
N ALA A 7 -6.63 -5.11 -1.05
CA ALA A 7 -5.30 -5.29 -1.64
C ALA A 7 -5.13 -4.56 -2.98
N ARG A 8 -6.08 -4.77 -3.90
CA ARG A 8 -6.10 -4.13 -5.22
C ARG A 8 -6.17 -2.61 -5.13
N SER A 9 -6.96 -2.09 -4.19
CA SER A 9 -7.07 -0.64 -3.98
C SER A 9 -5.78 -0.03 -3.45
N VAL A 10 -5.14 -0.68 -2.47
CA VAL A 10 -3.86 -0.25 -1.91
C VAL A 10 -2.77 -0.23 -2.99
N GLU A 11 -2.63 -1.31 -3.76
CA GLU A 11 -1.68 -1.39 -4.87
C GLU A 11 -1.88 -0.24 -5.86
N LYS A 12 -3.13 0.05 -6.23
CA LYS A 12 -3.44 1.13 -7.17
C LYS A 12 -3.13 2.52 -6.64
N ILE A 13 -3.24 2.73 -5.33
CA ILE A 13 -2.87 4.01 -4.68
C ILE A 13 -1.36 4.19 -4.71
N ILE A 14 -0.60 3.12 -4.41
CA ILE A 14 0.86 3.16 -4.42
C ILE A 14 1.37 3.38 -5.85
N GLN A 15 0.83 2.66 -6.83
CA GLN A 15 1.18 2.82 -8.26
C GLN A 15 0.85 4.21 -8.81
N LYS A 16 -0.15 4.91 -8.27
CA LYS A 16 -0.43 6.30 -8.64
C LYS A 16 0.65 7.27 -8.18
N GLN A 17 1.30 6.95 -7.05
CA GLN A 17 2.36 7.75 -6.48
C GLN A 17 3.71 7.41 -7.08
N ASP A 18 3.92 6.13 -7.36
CA ASP A 18 5.10 5.62 -8.03
C ASP A 18 4.70 4.49 -8.98
N ALA A 19 4.62 4.79 -10.27
CA ALA A 19 4.26 3.81 -11.29
C ALA A 19 5.32 2.70 -11.44
N ALA A 20 6.54 2.93 -10.96
CA ALA A 20 7.61 1.93 -10.94
C ALA A 20 7.63 1.11 -9.64
N SER A 21 6.73 1.39 -8.69
CA SER A 21 6.67 0.65 -7.42
C SER A 21 6.26 -0.80 -7.65
N LYS A 22 6.91 -1.70 -6.91
CA LYS A 22 6.51 -3.10 -6.80
C LYS A 22 5.73 -3.30 -5.52
N VAL A 23 4.44 -3.57 -5.66
CA VAL A 23 3.58 -3.91 -4.53
C VAL A 23 3.36 -5.42 -4.53
N SER A 24 3.59 -6.05 -3.39
CA SER A 24 3.31 -7.45 -3.13
C SER A 24 2.32 -7.53 -1.98
N VAL A 25 1.21 -8.24 -2.16
CA VAL A 25 0.20 -8.39 -1.11
C VAL A 25 0.14 -9.85 -0.71
N ASP A 26 0.57 -10.11 0.53
CA ASP A 26 0.36 -11.40 1.17
C ASP A 26 -1.02 -11.44 1.80
N LEU A 27 -1.98 -12.01 1.06
CA LEU A 27 -3.35 -12.23 1.53
C LEU A 27 -3.45 -13.29 2.62
N ALA A 28 -2.47 -14.18 2.76
CA ALA A 28 -2.47 -15.20 3.79
C ALA A 28 -2.18 -14.59 5.17
N THR A 29 -1.30 -13.59 5.23
CA THR A 29 -0.98 -12.85 6.46
C THR A 29 -1.63 -11.47 6.56
N GLY A 30 -2.26 -11.00 5.48
CA GLY A 30 -2.83 -9.65 5.40
C GLY A 30 -1.76 -8.55 5.33
N ARG A 31 -0.53 -8.87 4.91
CA ARG A 31 0.56 -7.89 4.76
C ARG A 31 0.63 -7.34 3.35
N VAL A 32 0.96 -6.05 3.25
CA VAL A 32 1.29 -5.38 2.00
C VAL A 32 2.73 -4.91 2.09
N GLU A 33 3.55 -5.36 1.16
CA GLU A 33 4.92 -4.89 0.96
C GLU A 33 4.96 -4.05 -0.31
N ALA A 34 5.62 -2.91 -0.25
CA ALA A 34 5.74 -2.01 -1.38
C ALA A 34 7.19 -1.54 -1.49
N GLU A 35 7.88 -1.96 -2.54
CA GLU A 35 9.16 -1.40 -2.95
C GLU A 35 8.88 -0.19 -3.83
N THR A 36 9.27 0.98 -3.36
CA THR A 36 9.02 2.26 -4.04
C THR A 36 10.15 3.21 -3.74
N SER A 37 10.44 4.09 -4.69
CA SER A 37 11.38 5.21 -4.50
C SER A 37 10.68 6.48 -4.03
N ALA A 38 9.33 6.49 -3.98
CA ALA A 38 8.57 7.62 -3.48
C ALA A 38 8.61 7.68 -1.94
N ASP A 39 8.34 8.87 -1.41
CA ASP A 39 8.34 9.09 0.03
C ASP A 39 7.28 8.19 0.70
N PRO A 40 7.70 7.28 1.59
CA PRO A 40 6.77 6.36 2.24
C PRO A 40 5.75 7.08 3.13
N ALA A 41 6.06 8.29 3.64
CA ALA A 41 5.10 9.11 4.37
C ALA A 41 3.99 9.63 3.44
N ALA A 42 4.33 10.02 2.20
CA ALA A 42 3.36 10.46 1.21
C ALA A 42 2.42 9.31 0.79
N ILE A 43 2.97 8.10 0.65
CA ILE A 43 2.20 6.89 0.36
C ILE A 43 1.28 6.55 1.53
N ALA A 44 1.79 6.54 2.77
CA ALA A 44 1.00 6.26 3.97
C ALA A 44 -0.15 7.27 4.13
N ALA A 45 0.10 8.55 3.84
CA ALA A 45 -0.94 9.58 3.83
C ALA A 45 -2.01 9.32 2.76
N ALA A 46 -1.61 8.96 1.54
CA ALA A 46 -2.55 8.64 0.46
C ALA A 46 -3.40 7.40 0.78
N LEU A 47 -2.80 6.38 1.38
CA LEU A 47 -3.50 5.18 1.86
C LEU A 47 -4.48 5.51 2.98
N THR A 48 -4.06 6.33 3.96
CA THR A 48 -4.91 6.77 5.06
C THR A 48 -6.08 7.61 4.56
N ALA A 49 -5.85 8.52 3.61
CA ALA A 49 -6.90 9.32 2.97
C ALA A 49 -7.93 8.46 2.21
N ALA A 50 -7.51 7.31 1.68
CA ALA A 50 -8.38 6.33 1.05
C ALA A 50 -9.05 5.35 2.04
N GLY A 51 -8.83 5.52 3.36
CA GLY A 51 -9.42 4.69 4.40
C GLY A 51 -8.62 3.43 4.74
N PHE A 52 -7.35 3.35 4.32
CA PHE A 52 -6.42 2.27 4.66
C PHE A 52 -5.39 2.77 5.69
N PRO A 53 -5.70 2.73 7.00
CA PRO A 53 -4.75 3.12 8.03
C PRO A 53 -3.55 2.18 7.98
N THR A 54 -2.41 2.71 7.57
CA THR A 54 -1.15 1.97 7.46
C THR A 54 -0.17 2.50 8.49
N LYS A 55 0.44 1.59 9.24
CA LYS A 55 1.55 1.91 10.13
C LYS A 55 2.82 1.56 9.37
N GLN A 56 3.55 2.57 8.91
CA GLN A 56 4.88 2.33 8.36
C GLN A 56 5.70 1.65 9.47
N ALA A 57 6.26 0.48 9.18
CA ALA A 57 7.29 -0.09 10.04
C ALA A 57 8.49 0.85 9.90
N ALA A 58 8.55 1.86 10.76
CA ALA A 58 9.72 2.73 10.87
C ALA A 58 10.92 1.83 11.20
N ALA A 59 11.95 1.94 10.36
CA ALA A 59 13.22 1.23 10.50
C ALA A 59 13.91 1.56 11.84
#